data_AF-A0A3D0T702-F1
#
_entry.id   AF-A0A3D0T702-F1
#
_cell.length_a   1.000
_cell.length_b   1.000
_cell.length_c   1.000
_cell.angle_alpha   90.00
_cell.angle_beta   90.00
_cell.angle_gamma   90.00
#
_symmetry.space_group_name_H-M   'P 1'
#
loop_
_entity.id
_entity.type
_entity.pdbx_description
1 polymer ?
#
loop_
_entity_poly.entity_id
_entity_poly.type
_entity_poly.pdbx_seq_one_letter_code
_entity_poly.pdbx_strand_id
1 'polypeptide(L)'
;MQFNIRHLFCALEIRKHANLSEAARHVHLTQSALTQSIRKLEKSIGVPLFKRATTGMFVTPEGEVFLRRFERGFAYIEHFANTLFNADRTARLIFLRGIGARQLAALIQVVEHQSYTAASRVMGLTQPTLHRTIKELETLCGQSLFTRSPTGVEATWRARQLSRLAGLY
;
A
#
# COMPACT_ATOMS: atom_id res chain seq x y z
N MET A 1 0.48 10.85 -6.46
CA MET A 1 1.68 10.27 -5.80
C MET A 1 1.72 8.77 -6.04
N GLN A 2 2.87 8.21 -6.43
CA GLN A 2 3.05 6.75 -6.54
C GLN A 2 4.18 6.33 -5.59
N PHE A 3 3.85 6.09 -4.33
CA PHE A 3 4.81 5.51 -3.37
C PHE A 3 4.66 3.98 -3.36
N ASN A 4 5.80 3.30 -3.28
CA ASN A 4 5.86 1.84 -3.21
C ASN A 4 5.72 1.42 -1.74
N ILE A 5 4.72 0.59 -1.43
CA ILE A 5 4.47 0.09 -0.08
C ILE A 5 5.71 -0.63 0.50
N ARG A 6 6.52 -1.28 -0.35
CA ARG A 6 7.82 -1.85 0.06
C ARG A 6 8.76 -0.83 0.69
N HIS A 7 8.84 0.39 0.14
CA HIS A 7 9.69 1.42 0.70
C HIS A 7 9.16 1.93 2.05
N LEU A 8 7.84 1.92 2.24
CA LEU A 8 7.21 2.28 3.51
C LEU A 8 7.49 1.23 4.60
N PHE A 9 7.45 -0.05 4.26
CA PHE A 9 7.91 -1.11 5.18
C PHE A 9 9.38 -0.94 5.55
N CYS A 10 10.23 -0.68 4.56
CA CYS A 10 11.64 -0.38 4.79
C CYS A 10 11.82 0.78 5.79
N ALA A 11 11.02 1.84 5.66
CA ALA A 11 11.06 2.97 6.58
C ALA A 11 10.59 2.60 8.00
N LEU A 12 9.54 1.79 8.14
CA LEU A 12 9.09 1.30 9.44
C LEU A 12 10.17 0.45 10.14
N GLU A 13 10.88 -0.41 9.41
CA GLU A 13 11.96 -1.23 9.99
C GLU A 13 13.16 -0.38 10.43
N ILE A 14 13.53 0.66 9.68
CA ILE A 14 14.58 1.61 10.12
C ILE A 14 14.15 2.33 11.41
N ARG A 15 12.88 2.77 11.50
CA ARG A 15 12.35 3.39 12.72
C ARG A 15 12.45 2.46 13.93
N LYS A 16 12.19 1.16 13.76
CA LYS A 16 12.25 0.17 14.85
C LYS A 16 13.67 -0.10 15.35
N HIS A 17 14.63 -0.22 14.43
CA HIS A 17 15.97 -0.72 14.77
C HIS A 17 17.03 0.38 14.96
N ALA A 18 16.82 1.60 14.46
CA ALA A 18 17.78 2.73 14.44
C ALA A 18 19.15 2.43 13.78
N ASN A 19 19.43 1.17 13.46
CA ASN A 19 20.61 0.66 12.78
C ASN A 19 20.22 0.19 11.38
N LEU A 20 20.81 0.84 10.37
CA LEU A 20 20.49 0.59 8.96
C LEU A 20 20.90 -0.81 8.49
N SER A 21 21.95 -1.39 9.07
CA SER A 21 22.42 -2.74 8.74
C SER A 21 21.46 -3.80 9.31
N GLU A 22 20.99 -3.61 10.55
CA GLU A 22 19.98 -4.51 11.13
C GLU A 22 18.65 -4.43 10.39
N ALA A 23 18.16 -3.21 10.13
CA ALA A 23 16.94 -3.02 9.36
C ALA A 23 17.01 -3.68 7.97
N ALA A 24 18.16 -3.59 7.29
CA ALA A 24 18.38 -4.22 5.98
C ALA A 24 18.28 -5.75 6.04
N ARG A 25 18.82 -6.39 7.09
CA ARG A 25 18.68 -7.84 7.28
C ARG A 25 17.22 -8.24 7.48
N HIS A 26 16.47 -7.49 8.28
CA HIS A 26 15.05 -7.77 8.56
C HIS A 26 14.15 -7.68 7.32
N VAL A 27 14.47 -6.80 6.38
CA VAL A 27 13.74 -6.70 5.09
C VAL A 27 14.37 -7.51 3.95
N HIS A 28 15.40 -8.30 4.23
CA HIS A 28 16.15 -9.08 3.25
C HIS A 28 16.69 -8.24 2.08
N LEU A 29 17.25 -7.06 2.37
CA LEU A 29 17.88 -6.17 1.40
C LEU A 29 19.34 -5.89 1.77
N THR A 30 20.12 -5.41 0.80
CA THR A 30 21.40 -4.77 1.11
C THR A 30 21.16 -3.38 1.70
N GLN A 31 22.12 -2.89 2.49
CA GLN A 31 22.06 -1.54 3.07
C GLN A 31 21.95 -0.44 1.98
N SER A 32 22.58 -0.64 0.81
CA SER A 32 22.50 0.28 -0.33
C SER A 32 21.11 0.27 -0.97
N ALA A 33 20.49 -0.91 -1.16
CA ALA A 33 19.12 -1.03 -1.67
C ALA A 33 18.09 -0.43 -0.70
N LEU A 34 18.30 -0.62 0.61
CA LEU A 34 17.48 -0.01 1.65
C LEU A 34 17.58 1.52 1.58
N THR A 35 18.80 2.07 1.54
CA THR A 35 19.04 3.53 1.41
C THR A 35 18.37 4.09 0.15
N GLN A 36 18.48 3.40 -0.99
CA GLN A 36 17.86 3.84 -2.24
C GLN A 36 16.32 3.84 -2.16
N SER A 37 15.74 2.84 -1.48
CA SER A 37 14.29 2.74 -1.24
C SER A 37 13.78 3.94 -0.44
N ILE A 38 14.50 4.33 0.63
CA ILE A 38 14.16 5.50 1.43
C ILE A 38 14.27 6.79 0.64
N ARG A 39 15.36 6.99 -0.12
CA ARG A 39 15.50 8.18 -0.98
C ARG A 39 14.37 8.33 -2.00
N LYS A 40 13.93 7.22 -2.60
CA LYS A 40 12.78 7.20 -3.51
C LYS A 40 11.48 7.57 -2.80
N LEU A 41 11.31 7.09 -1.56
CA LEU A 41 10.15 7.41 -0.74
C LEU A 41 10.12 8.89 -0.36
N GLU A 42 11.21 9.43 0.19
CA GLU A 42 11.36 10.84 0.55
C GLU A 42 11.14 11.75 -0.66
N LYS A 43 11.69 11.39 -1.83
CA LYS A 43 11.44 12.12 -3.09
C LYS A 43 9.96 12.11 -3.48
N SER A 44 9.26 10.99 -3.28
CA SER A 44 7.83 10.90 -3.61
C SER A 44 6.95 11.69 -2.65
N ILE A 45 7.37 11.85 -1.39
CA ILE A 45 6.62 12.58 -0.35
C ILE A 45 6.99 14.06 -0.36
N GLY A 46 8.20 14.40 -0.82
CA GLY A 46 8.72 15.78 -0.83
C GLY A 46 9.27 16.23 0.53
N VAL A 47 9.42 15.32 1.50
CA VAL A 47 9.88 15.62 2.87
C VAL A 47 10.92 14.58 3.30
N PRO A 48 12.04 14.99 3.92
CA PRO A 48 12.99 14.06 4.52
C PRO A 48 12.35 13.36 5.72
N LEU A 49 12.32 12.03 5.70
CA LEU A 49 11.79 11.21 6.78
C LEU A 49 12.89 10.79 7.76
N PHE A 50 14.15 10.80 7.32
CA PHE A 50 15.29 10.40 8.12
C PHE A 50 16.46 11.39 8.00
N LYS A 51 17.25 11.47 9.08
CA LYS A 51 18.52 12.19 9.13
C LYS A 51 19.66 11.23 9.46
N ARG A 52 20.80 11.41 8.79
CA ARG A 52 22.03 10.70 9.12
C ARG A 52 22.73 11.39 10.29
N ALA A 53 23.25 10.59 11.21
CA ALA A 53 24.13 11.01 12.29
C ALA A 53 25.34 10.08 12.36
N THR A 54 26.37 10.45 13.12
CA THR A 54 27.58 9.63 13.33
C THR A 54 27.28 8.26 13.94
N THR A 55 26.21 8.16 14.72
CA THR A 55 25.77 6.95 15.41
C THR A 55 24.72 6.14 14.66
N GLY A 56 24.20 6.61 13.52
CA GLY A 56 23.16 5.89 12.78
C GLY A 56 22.22 6.77 11.96
N MET A 57 21.00 6.28 11.76
CA MET A 57 19.97 6.94 10.97
C MET A 57 18.70 7.08 11.79
N PHE A 58 18.27 8.33 12.01
CA PHE A 58 17.18 8.66 12.92
C PHE A 58 16.01 9.26 12.16
N VAL A 59 14.80 8.98 12.64
CA VAL A 59 13.57 9.55 12.06
C VAL A 59 13.52 11.06 12.37
N THR A 60 13.07 11.86 11.40
CA THR A 60 12.77 13.29 11.59
C THR A 60 11.42 13.48 12.29
N PRO A 61 11.12 14.64 12.89
CA PRO A 61 9.78 14.91 13.43
C PRO A 61 8.65 14.71 12.41
N GLU A 62 8.87 15.14 11.17
CA GLU A 62 7.93 14.97 10.06
C GLU A 62 7.82 13.49 9.66
N GLY A 63 8.95 12.79 9.61
CA GLY A 63 9.02 11.36 9.36
C GLY A 63 8.26 10.56 10.40
N GLU A 64 8.36 10.95 11.67
CA GLU A 64 7.71 10.27 12.78
C GLU A 64 6.18 10.45 12.70
N VAL A 65 5.71 11.66 12.41
CA VAL A 65 4.29 11.93 12.16
C VAL A 65 3.77 11.13 10.95
N PHE A 66 4.52 11.10 9.85
CA PHE A 66 4.15 10.36 8.65
C PHE A 66 4.12 8.85 8.87
N LEU A 67 5.17 8.28 9.46
CA LEU A 67 5.31 6.84 9.68
C LEU A 67 4.28 6.31 10.68
N ARG A 68 3.92 7.08 11.72
CA ARG A 68 2.81 6.70 12.60
C ARG A 68 1.47 6.66 11.88
N ARG A 69 1.20 7.63 11.00
CA ARG A 69 0.00 7.58 10.15
C ARG A 69 0.06 6.36 9.25
N PHE A 70 1.21 6.09 8.60
CA PHE A 70 1.42 4.91 7.76
C PHE A 70 1.29 3.57 8.52
N GLU A 71 1.67 3.50 9.79
CA GLU A 71 1.51 2.28 10.58
C GLU A 71 0.04 2.02 10.91
N ARG A 72 -0.69 3.06 11.32
CA ARG A 72 -2.09 2.95 11.74
C ARG A 72 -3.00 2.40 10.66
N GLY A 73 -2.96 2.99 9.46
CA GLY A 73 -3.84 2.51 8.41
C GLY A 73 -3.30 1.26 7.70
N PHE A 74 -1.98 1.00 7.73
CA PHE A 74 -1.47 -0.28 7.28
C PHE A 74 -1.99 -1.44 8.15
N ALA A 75 -2.18 -1.22 9.45
CA ALA A 75 -2.83 -2.19 10.33
C ALA A 75 -4.25 -2.59 9.86
N TYR A 76 -4.98 -1.68 9.21
CA TYR A 76 -6.28 -2.03 8.60
C TYR A 76 -6.12 -2.98 7.40
N ILE A 77 -5.08 -2.80 6.59
CA ILE A 77 -4.77 -3.70 5.46
C ILE A 77 -4.30 -5.06 5.99
N GLU A 78 -3.48 -5.09 7.04
CA GLU A 78 -3.08 -6.33 7.72
C GLU A 78 -4.30 -7.06 8.28
N HIS A 79 -5.20 -6.36 8.96
CA HIS A 79 -6.42 -6.94 9.46
C HIS A 79 -7.25 -7.56 8.32
N PHE A 80 -7.45 -6.82 7.22
CA PHE A 80 -8.11 -7.35 6.03
C PHE A 80 -7.43 -8.63 5.50
N ALA A 81 -6.10 -8.61 5.36
CA ALA A 81 -5.33 -9.75 4.88
C ALA A 81 -5.48 -10.98 5.79
N ASN A 82 -5.55 -10.78 7.10
CA ASN A 82 -5.82 -11.86 8.06
C ASN A 82 -7.24 -12.43 7.88
N THR A 83 -8.25 -11.59 7.61
CA THR A 83 -9.62 -12.08 7.32
C THR A 83 -9.76 -12.79 5.97
N LEU A 84 -8.81 -12.55 5.06
CA LEU A 84 -8.82 -13.11 3.71
C LEU A 84 -8.01 -14.41 3.63
N PHE A 85 -6.83 -14.42 4.26
CA PHE A 85 -5.87 -15.53 4.23
C PHE A 85 -5.63 -16.06 5.65
N ASN A 86 -6.69 -16.54 6.30
CA ASN A 86 -6.66 -16.94 7.71
C ASN A 86 -5.59 -18.04 7.97
N ALA A 87 -5.59 -19.10 7.15
CA ALA A 87 -4.65 -20.21 7.28
C ALA A 87 -3.37 -20.06 6.41
N ASP A 88 -3.42 -19.28 5.33
CA ASP A 88 -2.31 -19.18 4.37
C ASP A 88 -1.41 -17.98 4.66
N ARG A 89 -0.34 -18.21 5.43
CA ARG A 89 0.67 -17.19 5.73
C ARG A 89 1.40 -16.71 4.49
N THR A 90 1.62 -17.57 3.50
CA THR A 90 2.38 -17.24 2.28
C THR A 90 1.55 -16.30 1.40
N ALA A 91 0.29 -16.63 1.13
CA ALA A 91 -0.62 -15.76 0.39
C ALA A 91 -0.81 -14.40 1.08
N ARG A 92 -0.89 -14.38 2.41
CA ARG A 92 -0.95 -13.15 3.20
C ARG A 92 0.26 -12.24 2.97
N LEU A 93 1.46 -12.80 3.01
CA LEU A 93 2.70 -12.06 2.75
C LEU A 93 2.78 -11.55 1.31
N ILE A 94 2.33 -12.36 0.33
CA ILE A 94 2.27 -11.97 -1.07
C ILE A 94 1.30 -10.78 -1.25
N PHE A 95 0.11 -10.85 -0.66
CA PHE A 95 -0.87 -9.76 -0.69
C PHE A 95 -0.31 -8.47 -0.08
N LEU A 96 0.23 -8.54 1.14
CA LEU A 96 0.76 -7.35 1.84
C LEU A 96 1.95 -6.71 1.11
N ARG A 97 2.76 -7.50 0.41
CA ARG A 97 3.91 -7.00 -0.38
C ARG A 97 3.53 -6.57 -1.79
N GLY A 98 2.44 -7.10 -2.34
CA GLY A 98 1.97 -6.88 -3.70
C GLY A 98 0.98 -5.72 -3.81
N ILE A 99 0.24 -5.43 -2.74
CA ILE A 99 -0.74 -4.34 -2.75
C ILE A 99 -0.06 -2.98 -2.87
N GLY A 100 -0.65 -2.08 -3.65
CA GLY A 100 -0.11 -0.75 -3.90
C GLY A 100 -1.17 0.35 -3.80
N ALA A 101 -0.72 1.58 -3.55
CA ALA A 101 -1.59 2.74 -3.37
C ALA A 101 -2.55 2.97 -4.57
N ARG A 102 -2.10 2.72 -5.81
CA ARG A 102 -2.94 2.85 -7.00
C ARG A 102 -4.09 1.84 -7.02
N GLN A 103 -3.85 0.61 -6.57
CA GLN A 103 -4.89 -0.43 -6.52
C GLN A 103 -5.95 -0.08 -5.47
N LEU A 104 -5.54 0.42 -4.31
CA LEU A 104 -6.44 0.91 -3.27
C LEU A 104 -7.26 2.11 -3.76
N ALA A 105 -6.62 3.10 -4.38
CA ALA A 105 -7.31 4.25 -4.96
C ALA A 105 -8.31 3.82 -6.05
N ALA A 106 -7.92 2.90 -6.94
CA ALA A 106 -8.81 2.35 -7.96
C ALA A 106 -10.02 1.66 -7.34
N LEU A 107 -9.82 0.85 -6.29
CA LEU A 107 -10.90 0.18 -5.57
C LEU A 107 -11.89 1.19 -5.01
N ILE A 108 -11.41 2.20 -4.28
CA ILE A 108 -12.24 3.26 -3.68
C ILE A 108 -13.08 3.94 -4.77
N GLN A 109 -12.43 4.38 -5.86
CA GLN A 109 -13.10 5.11 -6.93
C GLN A 109 -14.17 4.27 -7.64
N VAL A 110 -13.92 2.98 -7.89
CA VAL A 110 -14.91 2.09 -8.52
C VAL A 110 -16.06 1.76 -7.55
N VAL A 111 -15.79 1.62 -6.25
CA VAL A 111 -16.84 1.43 -5.23
C VAL A 111 -17.74 2.66 -5.11
N GLU A 112 -17.16 3.86 -5.10
CA GLU A 112 -17.89 5.13 -5.01
C GLU A 112 -18.76 5.40 -6.23
N HIS A 113 -18.22 5.19 -7.43
CA HIS A 113 -18.90 5.54 -8.67
C HIS A 113 -19.71 4.39 -9.29
N GLN A 114 -19.54 3.16 -8.81
CA GLN A 114 -20.14 1.93 -9.37
C GLN A 114 -19.91 1.78 -10.89
N SER A 115 -18.82 2.38 -11.40
CA SER A 115 -18.53 2.48 -12.83
C SER A 115 -17.03 2.61 -13.07
N TYR A 116 -16.47 1.70 -13.89
CA TYR A 116 -15.09 1.80 -14.34
C TYR A 116 -14.83 3.06 -15.19
N THR A 117 -15.80 3.47 -16.01
CA THR A 117 -15.63 4.64 -16.89
C THR A 117 -15.60 5.94 -16.09
N ALA A 118 -16.50 6.10 -15.11
CA ALA A 118 -16.50 7.28 -14.24
C ALA A 118 -15.24 7.31 -13.36
N ALA A 119 -14.91 6.20 -12.71
CA ALA A 119 -13.73 6.10 -11.86
C ALA A 119 -12.43 6.37 -12.64
N SER A 120 -12.30 5.89 -13.90
CA SER A 120 -11.07 6.12 -14.67
C SER A 120 -10.90 7.59 -15.03
N ARG A 121 -12.01 8.29 -15.33
CA ARG A 121 -12.00 9.74 -15.59
C ARG A 121 -11.53 10.52 -14.37
N VAL A 122 -12.05 10.22 -13.18
CA VAL A 122 -11.63 10.88 -11.93
C VAL A 122 -10.15 10.63 -11.63
N MET A 123 -9.65 9.43 -11.91
CA MET A 123 -8.24 9.08 -11.72
C MET A 123 -7.30 9.62 -12.81
N GLY A 124 -7.83 10.22 -13.88
CA GLY A 124 -7.03 10.62 -15.05
C GLY A 124 -6.38 9.44 -15.78
N LEU A 125 -7.04 8.27 -15.76
CA LEU A 125 -6.56 7.03 -16.39
C LEU A 125 -7.47 6.62 -17.55
N THR A 126 -6.92 5.83 -18.47
CA THR A 126 -7.76 5.10 -19.44
C THR A 126 -8.52 3.98 -18.74
N GLN A 127 -9.75 3.71 -19.21
CA GLN A 127 -10.58 2.63 -18.65
C GLN A 127 -9.87 1.25 -18.67
N PRO A 128 -9.13 0.84 -19.72
CA PRO A 128 -8.38 -0.41 -19.70
C PRO A 128 -7.30 -0.46 -18.61
N THR A 129 -6.64 0.66 -18.33
CA THR A 129 -5.62 0.75 -17.26
C THR A 129 -6.24 0.57 -15.88
N LEU A 130 -7.41 1.19 -15.65
CA LEU A 130 -8.15 1.00 -14.40
C LEU A 130 -8.62 -0.45 -14.25
N HIS A 131 -9.17 -1.04 -15.32
CA HIS A 131 -9.63 -2.42 -15.29
C HIS A 131 -8.48 -3.39 -14.97
N ARG A 132 -7.31 -3.21 -15.59
CA ARG A 132 -6.11 -4.00 -15.28
C ARG A 132 -5.69 -3.83 -13.82
N THR A 133 -5.68 -2.60 -13.31
CA THR A 133 -5.34 -2.31 -11.91
C THR A 133 -6.26 -3.06 -10.93
N ILE A 134 -7.57 -3.07 -11.20
CA ILE A 134 -8.53 -3.83 -10.40
C ILE A 134 -8.32 -5.34 -10.55
N LYS A 135 -8.07 -5.84 -11.76
CA LYS A 135 -7.79 -7.27 -11.97
C LYS A 135 -6.54 -7.75 -11.25
N GLU A 136 -5.47 -6.96 -11.24
CA GLU A 136 -4.28 -7.26 -10.44
C GLU A 136 -4.60 -7.34 -8.94
N LEU A 137 -5.45 -6.44 -8.43
CA LEU A 137 -5.91 -6.49 -7.04
C LEU A 137 -6.78 -7.71 -6.74
N GLU A 138 -7.69 -8.08 -7.65
CA GLU A 138 -8.51 -9.30 -7.54
C GLU A 138 -7.63 -10.56 -7.50
N THR A 139 -6.60 -10.62 -8.35
CA THR A 139 -5.60 -11.70 -8.35
C THR A 139 -4.86 -11.76 -7.01
N LEU A 140 -4.41 -10.61 -6.48
CA LEU A 140 -3.77 -10.56 -5.15
C LEU A 140 -4.72 -11.02 -4.03
N CYS A 141 -6.00 -10.72 -4.14
CA CYS A 141 -7.03 -11.16 -3.20
C CYS A 141 -7.45 -12.63 -3.38
N GLY A 142 -7.12 -13.25 -4.51
CA GLY A 142 -7.60 -14.60 -4.87
C GLY A 142 -9.11 -14.69 -5.12
N GLN A 143 -9.81 -13.57 -5.31
CA GLN A 143 -11.27 -13.53 -5.47
C GLN A 143 -11.72 -12.29 -6.24
N SER A 144 -12.92 -12.36 -6.82
CA SER A 144 -13.55 -11.20 -7.46
C SER A 144 -14.01 -10.16 -6.44
N LEU A 145 -13.67 -8.91 -6.71
CA LEU A 145 -14.06 -7.72 -5.95
C LEU A 145 -15.26 -7.04 -6.58
N PHE A 146 -15.50 -7.24 -7.88
CA PHE A 146 -16.65 -6.67 -8.58
C PHE A 146 -17.38 -7.71 -9.42
N THR A 147 -18.70 -7.55 -9.49
CA THR A 147 -19.60 -8.32 -10.36
C THR A 147 -20.27 -7.41 -11.38
N ARG A 148 -20.77 -7.98 -12.47
CA ARG A 148 -21.56 -7.23 -13.46
C ARG A 148 -22.95 -6.91 -12.89
N SER A 149 -23.44 -5.71 -13.18
CA SER A 149 -24.78 -5.24 -12.84
C SER A 149 -25.41 -4.53 -14.04
N PRO A 150 -26.75 -4.49 -14.17
CA PRO A 150 -27.43 -3.71 -15.23
C PRO A 150 -27.04 -2.22 -15.25
N THR A 151 -26.68 -1.64 -14.09
CA THR A 151 -26.28 -0.23 -13.94
C THR A 151 -24.77 -0.01 -14.04
N GLY A 152 -23.99 -1.06 -14.31
CA GLY A 152 -22.53 -1.00 -14.37
C GLY A 152 -21.91 -2.15 -13.59
N VAL A 153 -21.28 -1.83 -12.46
CA VAL A 153 -20.56 -2.81 -11.64
C VAL A 153 -20.99 -2.74 -10.20
N GLU A 154 -21.14 -3.89 -9.58
CA GLU A 154 -21.47 -3.99 -8.16
C GLU A 154 -20.24 -4.45 -7.37
N ALA A 155 -19.95 -3.75 -6.27
CA ALA A 155 -18.88 -4.14 -5.36
C ALA A 155 -19.33 -5.31 -4.47
N THR A 156 -18.50 -6.36 -4.38
CA THR A 156 -18.74 -7.44 -3.42
C THR A 156 -18.56 -6.93 -1.98
N TRP A 157 -19.01 -7.71 -0.99
CA TRP A 157 -18.81 -7.35 0.41
C TRP A 157 -17.32 -7.18 0.76
N ARG A 158 -16.43 -7.98 0.15
CA ARG A 158 -14.97 -7.90 0.32
C ARG A 158 -14.42 -6.59 -0.23
N ALA A 159 -14.90 -6.16 -1.40
CA ALA A 159 -14.53 -4.88 -1.99
C ALA A 159 -14.97 -3.70 -1.12
N ARG A 160 -16.22 -3.74 -0.61
CA ARG A 160 -16.73 -2.73 0.32
C ARG A 160 -15.93 -2.70 1.63
N GLN A 161 -15.58 -3.87 2.17
CA GLN A 161 -14.76 -3.98 3.38
C GLN A 161 -13.36 -3.37 3.16
N LEU A 162 -12.66 -3.77 2.09
CA LEU A 162 -11.32 -3.25 1.79
C LEU A 162 -11.35 -1.74 1.47
N SER A 163 -12.38 -1.26 0.75
CA SER A 163 -12.56 0.16 0.45
C SER A 163 -12.75 1.00 1.72
N ARG A 164 -13.60 0.55 2.66
CA ARG A 164 -13.77 1.22 3.96
C ARG A 164 -12.46 1.30 4.74
N LEU A 165 -11.69 0.22 4.76
CA LEU A 165 -10.40 0.17 5.45
C LEU A 165 -9.34 1.08 4.78
N ALA A 166 -9.38 1.18 3.46
CA ALA A 166 -8.47 2.02 2.68
C ALA A 166 -8.85 3.52 2.71
N GLY A 167 -10.14 3.84 2.90
CA GLY A 167 -10.65 5.22 2.99
C GLY A 167 -10.48 5.87 4.37
N LEU A 168 -10.01 5.13 5.38
CA LEU A 168 -9.68 5.65 6.72
C LEU A 168 -8.26 6.25 6.82
N TYR A 169 -7.66 6.59 5.67
CA TYR A 169 -6.27 7.03 5.52
C TYR A 169 -6.13 8.48 5.08
#